data_AF-A0A430S4C3-F1
#
_entry.id   AF-A0A430S4C3-F1
#
_cell.length_a   1.000
_cell.length_b   1.000
_cell.length_c   1.000
_cell.angle_alpha   90.00
_cell.angle_beta   90.00
_cell.angle_gamma   90.00
#
_symmetry.space_group_name_H-M   'P 1'
#
loop_
_entity.id
_entity.type
_entity.pdbx_description
1 polymer ?
#
loop_
_entity_poly.entity_id
_entity_poly.type
_entity_poly.pdbx_seq_one_letter_code
_entity_poly.pdbx_strand_id
1 'polypeptide(L)' 'GSLLLAGSGVGLLPVGSLPKELLPLMERFLPACYTE' A
#
# COMPACT_ATOMS: atom_id res chain seq x y z
N GLY A 1 16.01 -5.13 -1.22
CA GLY A 1 14.67 -5.69 -0.94
C GLY A 1 13.78 -4.59 -0.43
N SER A 2 12.47 -4.67 -0.66
CA SER A 2 11.50 -3.67 -0.21
C SER A 2 10.74 -4.18 1.01
N LEU A 3 10.55 -3.32 2.00
CA LEU A 3 9.78 -3.62 3.21
C LEU A 3 8.36 -3.09 3.05
N LEU A 4 7.38 -3.89 3.50
CA LEU A 4 5.95 -3.61 3.43
C LEU A 4 5.31 -3.89 4.79
N LEU A 5 4.32 -3.10 5.15
CA LEU A 5 3.45 -3.30 6.31
C LEU A 5 2.06 -3.70 5.81
N ALA A 6 1.57 -4.85 6.27
CA ALA A 6 0.20 -5.31 6.01
C ALA A 6 -0.59 -5.32 7.31
N GLY A 7 -1.79 -4.76 7.30
CA GLY A 7 -2.66 -4.74 8.49
C GLY A 7 -4.06 -4.24 8.18
N SER A 8 -5.06 -4.73 8.92
CA SER A 8 -6.47 -4.45 8.63
C SER A 8 -6.83 -2.96 8.64
N GLY A 9 -6.12 -2.13 9.42
CA GLY A 9 -6.36 -0.69 9.47
C GLY A 9 -5.65 0.13 8.39
N VAL A 10 -4.67 -0.44 7.69
CA VAL A 10 -3.82 0.28 6.72
C VAL A 10 -3.85 -0.34 5.32
N GLY A 11 -4.48 -1.50 5.17
CA GLY A 11 -4.37 -2.30 3.95
C GLY A 11 -2.94 -2.76 3.75
N LEU A 12 -2.25 -2.15 2.78
CA LEU A 12 -0.84 -2.38 2.51
C LEU A 12 -0.09 -1.04 2.38
N LEU A 13 1.02 -0.90 3.11
CA LEU A 13 1.81 0.32 3.15
C LEU A 13 3.30 0.04 2.91
N PRO A 14 4.01 0.81 2.06
CA PRO A 14 5.44 0.65 1.84
C PRO A 14 6.25 1.33 2.95
N VAL A 15 7.37 0.72 3.32
CA VAL A 15 8.37 1.38 4.17
C VAL A 15 9.42 2.01 3.25
N GLY A 16 9.39 3.34 3.16
CA GLY A 16 10.26 4.10 2.26
C GLY A 16 9.69 4.22 0.85
N SER A 17 10.57 4.31 -0.15
CA SER A 17 10.15 4.45 -1.55
C SER A 17 9.49 3.17 -2.06
N LEU A 18 8.34 3.34 -2.71
CA LEU A 18 7.60 2.26 -3.35
C LEU A 18 8.22 1.92 -4.73
N PRO A 19 8.67 0.69 -4.98
CA PRO A 19 9.01 0.22 -6.32
C PRO A 19 7.79 0.23 -7.23
N LYS A 20 7.96 0.65 -8.49
CA LYS A 20 6.86 0.78 -9.46
C LYS A 20 6.15 -0.54 -9.73
N GLU A 21 6.86 -1.65 -9.59
CA GLU A 21 6.37 -3.00 -9.80
C GLU A 21 5.30 -3.40 -8.76
N LEU A 22 5.28 -2.74 -7.60
CA LEU A 22 4.34 -3.01 -6.51
C LEU A 22 3.11 -2.10 -6.51
N LEU A 23 3.04 -1.11 -7.43
CA LEU A 23 1.89 -0.22 -7.57
C LEU A 23 0.54 -0.96 -7.69
N PRO A 24 0.39 -2.01 -8.53
CA PRO A 24 -0.88 -2.71 -8.66
C PRO A 24 -1.36 -3.32 -7.34
N LEU A 25 -0.42 -3.72 -6.48
CA LEU A 25 -0.71 -4.30 -5.19
C LEU A 25 -1.10 -3.21 -4.19
N MET A 26 -0.48 -2.03 -4.26
CA MET A 26 -0.85 -0.88 -3.45
C MET A 26 -2.25 -0.39 -3.77
N GLU A 27 -2.58 -0.22 -5.05
CA GLU A 27 -3.89 0.22 -5.50
C GLU A 27 -5.00 -0.73 -5.04
N ARG A 28 -4.75 -2.04 -5.13
CA ARG A 28 -5.73 -3.07 -4.76
C ARG A 28 -6.07 -3.07 -3.26
N PHE A 29 -5.12 -2.72 -2.41
CA PHE A 29 -5.28 -2.75 -0.95
C PHE A 29 -5.35 -1.35 -0.34
N LEU A 30 -5.44 -0.30 -1.16
CA LEU A 30 -5.63 1.05 -0.65
C LEU A 30 -7.02 1.17 -0.01
N PRO A 31 -7.13 1.66 1.24
CA PRO A 31 -8.41 1.85 1.89
C PRO A 31 -9.32 2.80 1.10
N ALA A 32 -10.52 2.35 0.73
CA ALA A 32 -11.53 3.16 0.04
C ALA A 32 -12.31 4.05 1.02
N CYS A 33 -11.61 4.75 1.91
CA CYS A 33 -12.19 5.53 3.01
C CYS A 33 -11.79 7.01 2.99
N TYR A 34 -11.25 7.48 1.86
CA TYR A 34 -10.95 8.90 1.66
C TYR A 34 -12.19 9.61 1.14
N THR A 35 -12.36 10.87 1.52
CA THR A 35 -13.35 11.76 0.89
C THR A 35 -12.96 12.01 -0.56
N GLU A 36 -13.96 12.26 -1.41
CA GLU A 36 -13.75 12.78 -2.78
C GLU A 36 -12.94 14.08 -2.78
#